data_AF-A0AAD5VMX9-F1
#
_entry.id   AF-A0AAD5VMX9-F1
#
_cell.length_a   1.000
_cell.length_b   1.000
_cell.length_c   1.000
_cell.angle_alpha   90.00
_cell.angle_beta   90.00
_cell.angle_gamma   90.00
#
_symmetry.space_group_name_H-M   'P 1'
#
loop_
_entity.id
_entity.type
_entity.pdbx_description
1 polymer ?
#
loop_
_entity_poly.entity_id
_entity_poly.type
_entity_poly.pdbx_seq_one_letter_code
_entity_poly.pdbx_strand_id
1 'polypeptide(L)'
;MSSTIVRPVYCRRGHVWIQGGEWYYLPNCTRPAPLPETQDLRPLTPLFSKASELQNPQWWSESMEWMACVPRQPVAYSGIFFEILNIIPNYLMLRKDKQFILQPTIVKKWKNIKNVLVEAVEALAKHLPNRIWISEPFAPSAWKYDQPHPEYSLALKHIRQSRDWFAMWLGMFYWLICKTPEPPKYIKGIEPERWFVLVVCAIRNRKQSTWDAVRRTPMLMPEWEAERVGLWLHGSSARSLSMNQPSVEWFVRSAIPVWYCWDQRDTSLIAPSSEELQMASMWIAPTPSCAEPSSAQSMSAGLDTVPVRHEDRPWSPLYDAHPQDMEIEPSINTFMPALAETLVQADTTVPTPVPLRQTSATRALTIDKEANAAKRAWETWLEKHLEKHKRMEAT
;
A
#
# COMPACT_ATOMS: atom_id res chain seq x y z
N MET A 1 11.25 -22.41 -32.08
CA MET A 1 11.24 -20.99 -31.67
C MET A 1 11.08 -20.96 -30.16
N SER A 2 12.18 -20.77 -29.44
CA SER A 2 12.21 -20.77 -27.98
C SER A 2 11.62 -19.46 -27.47
N SER A 3 10.52 -19.53 -26.71
CA SER A 3 9.97 -18.36 -26.04
C SER A 3 10.83 -18.03 -24.83
N THR A 4 11.51 -16.90 -24.89
CA THR A 4 12.23 -16.31 -23.76
C THR A 4 11.19 -15.81 -22.77
N ILE A 5 10.85 -16.63 -21.78
CA ILE A 5 10.06 -16.21 -20.62
C ILE A 5 10.95 -15.28 -19.79
N VAL A 6 10.74 -13.98 -19.93
CA VAL A 6 11.27 -12.98 -19.00
C VAL A 6 10.57 -13.21 -17.66
N ARG A 7 11.26 -13.91 -16.74
CA ARG A 7 10.77 -14.12 -15.38
C ARG A 7 10.96 -12.83 -14.58
N PRO A 8 9.92 -12.24 -13.99
CA PRO A 8 10.11 -11.19 -12.99
C PRO A 8 10.86 -11.79 -11.80
N VAL A 9 11.87 -11.07 -11.33
CA VAL A 9 12.67 -11.41 -10.14
C VAL A 9 11.79 -11.15 -8.90
N TYR A 10 10.84 -12.04 -8.65
CA TYR A 10 10.22 -12.16 -7.32
C TYR A 10 11.25 -12.84 -6.42
N CYS A 11 11.48 -12.30 -5.22
CA CYS A 11 12.28 -12.94 -4.18
C CYS A 11 11.69 -14.34 -3.87
N ARG A 12 12.22 -15.38 -4.53
CA ARG A 12 11.90 -16.80 -4.35
C ARG A 12 12.49 -17.36 -3.05
N ARG A 13 12.28 -16.69 -1.94
CA ARG A 13 12.62 -17.28 -0.65
C ARG A 13 11.33 -17.31 0.14
N GLY A 14 10.60 -18.41 -0.06
CA GLY A 14 9.57 -18.74 0.89
C GLY A 14 10.23 -18.92 2.25
N HIS A 15 9.46 -18.75 3.31
CA HIS A 15 9.94 -18.94 4.66
C HIS A 15 9.05 -19.93 5.39
N VAL A 16 9.66 -20.87 6.08
CA VAL A 16 8.97 -21.80 6.97
C VAL A 16 9.23 -21.35 8.39
N TRP A 17 8.18 -21.22 9.17
CA TRP A 17 8.24 -20.79 10.56
C TRP A 17 7.48 -21.79 11.45
N ILE A 18 8.00 -22.07 12.63
CA ILE A 18 7.42 -23.03 13.56
C ILE A 18 7.01 -22.29 14.82
N GLN A 19 5.74 -22.40 15.18
CA GLN A 19 5.18 -21.76 16.37
C GLN A 19 4.22 -22.74 17.04
N GLY A 20 4.48 -23.06 18.32
CA GLY A 20 3.64 -24.00 19.08
C GLY A 20 3.64 -25.44 18.54
N GLY A 21 4.70 -25.85 17.82
CA GLY A 21 4.79 -27.17 17.17
C GLY A 21 4.15 -27.24 15.79
N GLU A 22 3.38 -26.21 15.39
CA GLU A 22 2.76 -26.12 14.08
C GLU A 22 3.69 -25.45 13.07
N TRP A 23 3.61 -25.90 11.82
CA TRP A 23 4.41 -25.39 10.71
C TRP A 23 3.61 -24.37 9.92
N TYR A 24 4.18 -23.19 9.74
CA TYR A 24 3.60 -22.11 8.96
C TYR A 24 4.48 -21.81 7.76
N TYR A 25 3.87 -21.57 6.60
CA TYR A 25 4.61 -21.27 5.38
C TYR A 25 4.21 -19.92 4.78
N LEU A 26 5.22 -19.23 4.26
CA LEU A 26 5.16 -17.89 3.71
C LEU A 26 5.76 -17.91 2.29
N PRO A 27 5.00 -18.22 1.24
CA PRO A 27 5.57 -18.46 -0.10
C PRO A 27 6.16 -17.22 -0.79
N ASN A 28 5.75 -16.02 -0.38
CA ASN A 28 6.15 -14.75 -1.01
C ASN A 28 6.46 -13.64 0.01
N CYS A 29 6.81 -14.02 1.24
CA CYS A 29 7.13 -13.07 2.30
C CYS A 29 8.21 -13.64 3.22
N THR A 30 9.18 -12.82 3.58
CA THR A 30 10.20 -13.15 4.58
C THR A 30 9.89 -12.56 5.95
N ARG A 31 8.85 -11.72 6.05
CA ARG A 31 8.48 -11.03 7.27
C ARG A 31 7.72 -11.97 8.20
N PRO A 32 8.17 -12.16 9.45
CA PRO A 32 7.35 -12.84 10.45
C PRO A 32 6.12 -11.99 10.76
N ALA A 33 4.97 -12.64 10.90
CA ALA A 33 3.73 -11.99 11.30
C ALA A 33 3.22 -12.64 12.59
N PRO A 34 2.66 -11.86 13.53
CA PRO A 34 1.98 -12.47 14.66
C PRO A 34 0.78 -13.28 14.16
N LEU A 35 0.55 -14.44 14.77
CA LEU A 35 -0.67 -15.21 14.54
C LEU A 35 -1.86 -14.41 15.09
N PRO A 36 -2.93 -14.17 14.31
CA PRO A 36 -4.04 -13.35 14.78
C PRO A 36 -4.83 -14.09 15.87
N GLU A 37 -5.07 -13.42 17.00
CA GLU A 37 -5.76 -13.99 18.17
C GLU A 37 -7.22 -14.33 17.90
N THR A 38 -7.88 -13.52 17.07
CA THR A 38 -9.32 -13.63 16.78
C THR A 38 -9.59 -13.56 15.29
N GLN A 39 -10.62 -14.26 14.83
CA GLN A 39 -11.14 -14.12 13.46
C GLN A 39 -12.07 -12.91 13.30
N ASP A 40 -12.60 -12.38 14.41
CA ASP A 40 -13.58 -11.30 14.38
C ASP A 40 -12.92 -9.95 14.10
N LEU A 41 -13.20 -9.43 12.90
CA LEU A 41 -12.80 -8.10 12.51
C LEU A 41 -13.78 -7.09 13.10
N ARG A 42 -13.24 -6.14 13.88
CA ARG A 42 -14.04 -5.05 14.43
C ARG A 42 -14.54 -4.16 13.29
N PRO A 43 -15.80 -3.70 13.34
CA PRO A 43 -16.30 -2.72 12.38
C PRO A 43 -15.42 -1.46 12.35
N LEU A 44 -15.12 -0.99 11.14
CA LEU A 44 -14.34 0.23 10.94
C LEU A 44 -15.18 1.44 11.36
N THR A 45 -14.78 2.09 12.45
CA THR A 45 -15.54 3.20 13.04
C THR A 45 -14.79 4.51 12.82
N PRO A 46 -15.43 5.52 12.17
CA PRO A 46 -14.83 6.83 11.96
C PRO A 46 -14.29 7.46 13.25
N LEU A 47 -13.13 8.11 13.16
CA LEU A 47 -12.40 8.75 14.29
C LEU A 47 -11.81 7.79 15.34
N PHE A 48 -12.20 6.51 15.34
CA PHE A 48 -11.71 5.53 16.31
C PHE A 48 -10.71 4.55 15.68
N SER A 49 -11.07 3.93 14.55
CA SER A 49 -10.20 2.97 13.86
C SER A 49 -9.05 3.68 13.17
N LYS A 50 -7.81 3.34 13.51
CA LYS A 50 -6.60 3.92 12.90
C LYS A 50 -5.98 2.99 11.87
N ALA A 51 -5.39 3.55 10.81
CA ALA A 51 -4.71 2.74 9.80
C ALA A 51 -3.56 1.92 10.41
N SER A 52 -2.89 2.46 11.44
CA SER A 52 -1.82 1.81 12.20
C SER A 52 -2.28 0.55 12.94
N GLU A 53 -3.55 0.47 13.34
CA GLU A 53 -4.13 -0.70 14.02
C GLU A 53 -4.43 -1.84 13.05
N LEU A 54 -4.46 -1.54 11.75
CA LEU A 54 -4.77 -2.47 10.65
C LEU A 54 -3.52 -2.87 9.86
N GLN A 55 -2.33 -2.73 10.47
CA GLN A 55 -1.03 -3.02 9.83
C GLN A 55 -0.56 -4.47 10.02
N ASN A 56 -1.20 -5.20 10.95
CA ASN A 56 -0.91 -6.60 11.19
C ASN A 56 -1.80 -7.47 10.30
N PRO A 57 -1.25 -8.51 9.66
CA PRO A 57 -2.05 -9.46 8.88
C PRO A 57 -3.17 -10.04 9.73
N GLN A 58 -4.34 -10.20 9.15
CA GLN A 58 -5.51 -10.81 9.79
C GLN A 58 -5.86 -12.12 9.09
N TRP A 59 -6.68 -12.95 9.74
CA TRP A 59 -7.30 -14.08 9.05
C TRP A 59 -8.09 -13.61 7.84
N TRP A 60 -8.05 -14.38 6.76
CA TRP A 60 -8.82 -14.11 5.56
C TRP A 60 -10.30 -14.05 5.93
N SER A 61 -10.96 -13.03 5.41
CA SER A 61 -12.41 -12.90 5.45
C SER A 61 -12.88 -12.36 4.11
N GLU A 62 -14.04 -12.81 3.66
CA GLU A 62 -14.59 -12.40 2.38
C GLU A 62 -14.83 -10.89 2.31
N SER A 63 -15.34 -10.30 3.39
CA SER A 63 -15.72 -8.89 3.44
C SER A 63 -14.54 -7.92 3.56
N MET A 64 -13.37 -8.39 4.04
CA MET A 64 -12.20 -7.55 4.27
C MET A 64 -10.92 -8.10 3.63
N GLU A 65 -11.03 -8.98 2.62
CA GLU A 65 -9.89 -9.50 1.85
C GLU A 65 -8.98 -8.38 1.34
N TRP A 66 -9.58 -7.25 0.95
CA TRP A 66 -8.86 -6.08 0.45
C TRP A 66 -7.87 -5.46 1.45
N MET A 67 -8.02 -5.71 2.76
CA MET A 67 -7.07 -5.19 3.76
C MET A 67 -5.66 -5.74 3.55
N ALA A 68 -5.53 -6.96 3.02
CA ALA A 68 -4.23 -7.54 2.71
C ALA A 68 -3.47 -6.76 1.62
N CYS A 69 -4.19 -6.00 0.80
CA CYS A 69 -3.62 -5.17 -0.24
C CYS A 69 -3.12 -3.81 0.27
N VAL A 70 -3.47 -3.44 1.50
CA VAL A 70 -3.12 -2.13 2.08
C VAL A 70 -1.59 -2.01 2.17
N PRO A 71 -0.99 -0.92 1.67
CA PRO A 71 0.42 -0.64 1.85
C PRO A 71 0.75 -0.43 3.33
N ARG A 72 1.90 -0.96 3.78
CA ARG A 72 2.34 -0.77 5.16
C ARG A 72 2.82 0.63 5.42
N GLN A 73 2.67 1.05 6.66
CA GLN A 73 3.15 2.33 7.16
C GLN A 73 4.65 2.27 7.52
N PRO A 74 5.42 3.35 7.26
CA PRO A 74 5.00 4.58 6.60
C PRO A 74 4.82 4.40 5.09
N VAL A 75 3.73 4.97 4.55
CA VAL A 75 3.42 4.87 3.12
C VAL A 75 4.17 5.94 2.36
N ALA A 76 5.10 5.53 1.49
CA ALA A 76 5.74 6.42 0.53
C ALA A 76 4.81 6.62 -0.68
N TYR A 77 3.98 7.68 -0.64
CA TYR A 77 3.04 7.96 -1.73
C TYR A 77 3.81 8.41 -2.98
N SER A 78 4.04 7.48 -3.90
CA SER A 78 4.78 7.75 -5.14
C SER A 78 3.84 8.11 -6.30
N GLY A 79 4.39 8.79 -7.31
CA GLY A 79 3.67 9.15 -8.52
C GLY A 79 2.95 10.50 -8.43
N ILE A 80 2.84 11.17 -9.59
CA ILE A 80 2.36 12.56 -9.73
C ILE A 80 0.99 12.78 -9.07
N PHE A 81 0.11 11.77 -9.08
CA PHE A 81 -1.23 11.90 -8.54
C PHE A 81 -1.28 11.84 -7.00
N PHE A 82 -0.49 10.97 -6.37
CA PHE A 82 -0.56 10.71 -4.93
C PHE A 82 0.54 11.41 -4.12
N GLU A 83 1.60 11.91 -4.74
CA GLU A 83 2.76 12.52 -4.07
C GLU A 83 2.38 13.67 -3.11
N ILE A 84 1.32 14.43 -3.41
CA ILE A 84 0.80 15.48 -2.52
C ILE A 84 0.34 14.96 -1.14
N LEU A 85 0.08 13.66 -1.00
CA LEU A 85 -0.23 13.03 0.28
C LEU A 85 1.01 12.92 1.19
N ASN A 86 2.24 12.94 0.65
CA ASN A 86 3.45 12.98 1.47
C ASN A 86 3.61 14.33 2.20
N ILE A 87 2.91 15.37 1.74
CA ILE A 87 3.02 16.71 2.30
C ILE A 87 2.08 16.84 3.50
N ILE A 88 2.67 16.75 4.69
CA ILE A 88 2.07 17.25 5.93
C ILE A 88 2.81 18.55 6.28
N PRO A 89 2.18 19.73 6.14
CA PRO A 89 2.84 20.98 6.46
C PRO A 89 3.31 21.03 7.91
N ASN A 90 4.51 21.57 8.14
CA ASN A 90 5.04 21.83 9.48
C ASN A 90 4.28 22.93 10.22
N TYR A 91 3.44 23.69 9.51
CA TYR A 91 2.58 24.74 10.05
C TYR A 91 1.20 24.67 9.40
N LEU A 92 0.17 24.87 10.22
CA LEU A 92 -1.23 24.97 9.80
C LEU A 92 -1.63 26.44 9.66
N MET A 93 -2.63 26.72 8.84
CA MET A 93 -3.17 28.06 8.73
C MET A 93 -4.03 28.37 9.95
N LEU A 94 -3.76 29.49 10.62
CA LEU A 94 -4.62 30.05 11.66
C LEU A 94 -5.68 30.95 11.00
N ARG A 95 -6.95 30.63 11.21
CA ARG A 95 -8.08 31.43 10.74
C ARG A 95 -8.37 32.60 11.70
N LYS A 96 -9.20 33.55 11.25
CA LYS A 96 -9.62 34.73 12.05
C LYS A 96 -10.35 34.36 13.34
N ASP A 97 -11.02 33.21 13.36
CA ASP A 97 -11.74 32.63 14.51
C ASP A 97 -10.80 31.84 15.46
N LYS A 98 -9.48 31.99 15.31
CA LYS A 98 -8.45 31.27 16.05
C LYS A 98 -8.47 29.74 15.88
N GLN A 99 -9.07 29.24 14.80
CA GLN A 99 -9.06 27.82 14.48
C GLN A 99 -7.93 27.47 13.50
N PHE A 100 -7.36 26.28 13.65
CA PHE A 100 -6.31 25.74 12.79
C PHE A 100 -6.90 24.91 11.65
N ILE A 101 -6.41 25.09 10.44
CA ILE A 101 -6.86 24.36 9.25
C ILE A 101 -5.71 24.03 8.32
N LEU A 102 -5.81 22.90 7.61
CA LEU A 102 -4.92 22.57 6.51
C LEU A 102 -5.09 23.59 5.37
N GLN A 103 -4.00 23.92 4.66
CA GLN A 103 -4.04 24.89 3.58
C GLN A 103 -5.12 24.52 2.54
N PRO A 104 -6.01 25.45 2.12
CA PRO A 104 -7.13 25.16 1.23
C PRO A 104 -6.72 24.52 -0.10
N THR A 105 -5.53 24.87 -0.61
CA THR A 105 -4.96 24.29 -1.83
C THR A 105 -4.63 22.81 -1.66
N ILE A 106 -4.07 22.40 -0.52
CA ILE A 106 -3.78 21.00 -0.18
C ILE A 106 -5.09 20.26 0.07
N VAL A 107 -6.02 20.84 0.85
CA VAL A 107 -7.35 20.26 1.10
C VAL A 107 -8.07 19.95 -0.22
N LYS A 108 -8.05 20.88 -1.18
CA LYS A 108 -8.65 20.69 -2.50
C LYS A 108 -8.01 19.52 -3.25
N LYS A 109 -6.68 19.41 -3.23
CA LYS A 109 -5.96 18.29 -3.87
C LYS A 109 -6.28 16.94 -3.21
N TRP A 110 -6.26 16.87 -1.88
CA TRP A 110 -6.63 15.65 -1.14
C TRP A 110 -8.09 15.25 -1.38
N LYS A 111 -9.02 16.22 -1.41
CA LYS A 111 -10.43 15.97 -1.78
C LYS A 111 -10.55 15.41 -3.20
N ASN A 112 -9.76 15.93 -4.14
CA ASN A 112 -9.75 15.40 -5.50
C ASN A 112 -9.24 13.95 -5.56
N ILE A 113 -8.16 13.63 -4.84
CA ILE A 113 -7.64 12.26 -4.75
C ILE A 113 -8.69 11.32 -4.16
N LYS A 114 -9.30 11.73 -3.04
CA LYS A 114 -10.36 10.95 -2.40
C LYS A 114 -11.48 10.64 -3.39
N ASN A 115 -12.02 11.66 -4.04
CA ASN A 115 -13.14 11.47 -4.95
C ASN A 115 -12.77 10.56 -6.13
N VAL A 116 -11.57 10.71 -6.70
CA VAL A 116 -11.08 9.84 -7.78
C VAL A 116 -10.95 8.39 -7.32
N LEU A 117 -10.42 8.14 -6.11
CA LEU A 117 -10.33 6.78 -5.56
C LEU A 117 -11.70 6.15 -5.32
N VAL A 118 -12.61 6.90 -4.66
CA VAL A 118 -13.97 6.42 -4.37
C VAL A 118 -14.72 6.11 -5.66
N GLU A 119 -14.71 7.04 -6.64
CA GLU A 119 -15.37 6.84 -7.93
C GLU A 119 -14.79 5.61 -8.68
N ALA A 120 -13.46 5.42 -8.67
CA ALA A 120 -12.82 4.28 -9.33
C ALA A 120 -13.17 2.95 -8.66
N VAL A 121 -13.17 2.91 -7.33
CA VAL A 121 -13.58 1.74 -6.53
C VAL A 121 -15.03 1.39 -6.83
N GLU A 122 -15.94 2.35 -6.79
CA GLU A 122 -17.36 2.14 -7.12
C GLU A 122 -17.55 1.64 -8.55
N ALA A 123 -16.80 2.20 -9.52
CA ALA A 123 -16.86 1.78 -10.91
C ALA A 123 -16.44 0.31 -11.07
N LEU A 124 -15.31 -0.09 -10.47
CA LEU A 124 -14.84 -1.48 -10.56
C LEU A 124 -15.74 -2.45 -9.80
N ALA A 125 -16.21 -2.07 -8.60
CA ALA A 125 -17.08 -2.92 -7.79
C ALA A 125 -18.39 -3.27 -8.51
N LYS A 126 -18.98 -2.33 -9.27
CA LYS A 126 -20.19 -2.56 -10.09
C LYS A 126 -20.00 -3.61 -11.19
N HIS A 127 -18.77 -3.81 -11.66
CA HIS A 127 -18.45 -4.77 -12.72
C HIS A 127 -18.04 -6.15 -12.20
N LEU A 128 -18.00 -6.37 -10.89
CA LEU A 128 -17.74 -7.69 -10.34
C LEU A 128 -18.95 -8.61 -10.52
N PRO A 129 -18.78 -9.81 -11.09
CA PRO A 129 -19.89 -10.69 -11.49
C PRO A 129 -20.78 -11.15 -10.33
N ASN A 130 -20.27 -11.15 -9.09
CA ASN A 130 -20.95 -11.77 -7.95
C ASN A 130 -21.38 -10.80 -6.84
N ARG A 131 -21.42 -9.48 -7.09
CA ARG A 131 -21.75 -8.46 -6.06
C ARG A 131 -21.15 -8.80 -4.68
N ILE A 132 -19.83 -9.02 -4.66
CA ILE A 132 -19.11 -9.43 -3.45
C ILE A 132 -19.46 -8.44 -2.34
N TRP A 133 -19.88 -8.96 -1.19
CA TRP A 133 -20.16 -8.13 -0.02
C TRP A 133 -18.84 -7.62 0.54
N ILE A 134 -18.52 -6.35 0.31
CA ILE A 134 -17.26 -5.74 0.72
C ILE A 134 -17.54 -4.72 1.82
N SER A 135 -16.83 -4.81 2.94
CA SER A 135 -16.84 -3.75 3.95
C SER A 135 -15.90 -2.63 3.52
N GLU A 136 -16.46 -1.53 3.03
CA GLU A 136 -15.68 -0.40 2.54
C GLU A 136 -15.00 0.36 3.70
N PRO A 137 -13.76 0.85 3.53
CA PRO A 137 -13.19 1.80 4.46
C PRO A 137 -14.01 3.09 4.45
N PHE A 138 -14.21 3.72 5.60
CA PHE A 138 -14.83 5.04 5.60
C PHE A 138 -13.96 6.07 4.85
N ALA A 139 -14.58 7.14 4.36
CA ALA A 139 -13.87 8.18 3.61
C ALA A 139 -12.78 8.87 4.47
N PRO A 140 -11.59 9.21 3.94
CA PRO A 140 -10.54 9.91 4.70
C PRO A 140 -10.99 11.25 5.30
N SER A 141 -12.01 11.91 4.71
CA SER A 141 -12.61 13.13 5.28
C SER A 141 -13.35 12.91 6.59
N ALA A 142 -13.67 11.66 6.96
CA ALA A 142 -14.25 11.35 8.26
C ALA A 142 -13.28 11.65 9.42
N TRP A 143 -11.97 11.72 9.13
CA TRP A 143 -10.95 12.25 10.06
C TRP A 143 -10.95 13.78 10.18
N LYS A 144 -11.85 14.49 9.49
CA LYS A 144 -12.02 15.95 9.59
C LYS A 144 -10.76 16.76 9.23
N TYR A 145 -9.88 16.25 8.36
CA TYR A 145 -8.69 16.99 7.90
C TYR A 145 -9.03 18.27 7.13
N ASP A 146 -10.24 18.36 6.60
CA ASP A 146 -10.75 19.50 5.82
C ASP A 146 -11.60 20.47 6.65
N GLN A 147 -11.72 20.23 7.95
CA GLN A 147 -12.45 21.07 8.89
C GLN A 147 -11.48 21.90 9.74
N PRO A 148 -11.92 23.07 10.23
CA PRO A 148 -11.15 23.83 11.20
C PRO A 148 -11.20 23.17 12.59
N HIS A 149 -10.12 23.28 13.36
CA HIS A 149 -10.00 22.71 14.71
C HIS A 149 -9.59 23.79 15.73
N PRO A 150 -10.05 23.72 16.98
CA PRO A 150 -9.66 24.69 18.01
C PRO A 150 -8.19 24.57 18.43
N GLU A 151 -7.60 23.37 18.32
CA GLU A 151 -6.25 23.08 18.78
C GLU A 151 -5.35 22.63 17.62
N TYR A 152 -4.10 23.12 17.62
CA TYR A 152 -3.11 22.78 16.60
C TYR A 152 -2.78 21.28 16.60
N SER A 153 -2.54 20.70 17.78
CA SER A 153 -2.19 19.29 17.97
C SER A 153 -3.30 18.36 17.47
N LEU A 154 -4.56 18.69 17.78
CA LEU A 154 -5.74 17.95 17.31
C LEU A 154 -5.87 18.01 15.78
N ALA A 155 -5.72 19.20 15.19
CA ALA A 155 -5.74 19.37 13.74
C ALA A 155 -4.66 18.51 13.07
N LEU A 156 -3.43 18.56 13.58
CA LEU A 156 -2.30 17.81 13.03
C LEU A 156 -2.50 16.30 13.18
N LYS A 157 -3.04 15.83 14.32
CA LYS A 157 -3.44 14.44 14.55
C LYS A 157 -4.44 13.99 13.49
N HIS A 158 -5.52 14.75 13.30
CA HIS A 158 -6.56 14.46 12.30
C HIS A 158 -6.03 14.46 10.86
N ILE A 159 -5.14 15.39 10.51
CA ILE A 159 -4.48 15.43 9.19
C ILE A 159 -3.61 14.19 8.99
N ARG A 160 -2.79 13.81 9.98
CA ARG A 160 -1.94 12.59 9.92
C ARG A 160 -2.78 11.33 9.76
N GLN A 161 -3.81 11.17 10.59
CA GLN A 161 -4.70 10.01 10.52
C GLN A 161 -5.45 9.95 9.18
N SER A 162 -5.88 11.10 8.64
CA SER A 162 -6.51 11.15 7.33
C SER A 162 -5.55 10.76 6.20
N ARG A 163 -4.32 11.31 6.20
CA ARG A 163 -3.26 10.94 5.24
C ARG A 163 -3.07 9.44 5.23
N ASP A 164 -2.91 8.86 6.41
CA ASP A 164 -2.66 7.45 6.61
C ASP A 164 -3.85 6.60 6.14
N TRP A 165 -5.07 7.10 6.31
CA TRP A 165 -6.29 6.43 5.88
C TRP A 165 -6.47 6.37 4.35
N PHE A 166 -5.78 7.20 3.57
CA PHE A 166 -5.75 7.04 2.10
C PHE A 166 -5.15 5.69 1.68
N ALA A 167 -4.25 5.11 2.49
CA ALA A 167 -3.69 3.79 2.24
C ALA A 167 -4.76 2.68 2.20
N MET A 168 -5.82 2.82 3.02
CA MET A 168 -6.93 1.87 3.06
C MET A 168 -7.67 1.84 1.71
N TRP A 169 -7.98 3.02 1.18
CA TRP A 169 -8.62 3.15 -0.14
C TRP A 169 -7.72 2.70 -1.28
N LEU A 170 -6.40 2.92 -1.20
CA LEU A 170 -5.45 2.37 -2.16
C LEU A 170 -5.39 0.84 -2.13
N GLY A 171 -5.42 0.24 -0.94
CA GLY A 171 -5.51 -1.21 -0.78
C GLY A 171 -6.78 -1.78 -1.43
N MET A 172 -7.93 -1.17 -1.16
CA MET A 172 -9.20 -1.55 -1.79
C MET A 172 -9.18 -1.40 -3.31
N PHE A 173 -8.64 -0.30 -3.81
CA PHE A 173 -8.53 -0.08 -5.25
C PHE A 173 -7.61 -1.09 -5.92
N TYR A 174 -6.44 -1.36 -5.34
CA TYR A 174 -5.52 -2.39 -5.83
C TYR A 174 -6.15 -3.79 -5.82
N TRP A 175 -6.89 -4.13 -4.77
CA TRP A 175 -7.62 -5.38 -4.69
C TRP A 175 -8.64 -5.53 -5.82
N LEU A 176 -9.42 -4.49 -6.11
CA LEU A 176 -10.38 -4.49 -7.22
C LEU A 176 -9.70 -4.61 -8.59
N ILE A 177 -8.54 -3.98 -8.77
CA ILE A 177 -7.70 -4.16 -9.96
C ILE A 177 -7.33 -5.65 -10.10
N CYS A 178 -6.84 -6.28 -9.02
CA CYS A 178 -6.50 -7.72 -9.03
C CYS A 178 -7.70 -8.64 -9.29
N LYS A 179 -8.91 -8.24 -8.87
CA LYS A 179 -10.16 -8.98 -9.13
C LYS A 179 -10.75 -8.71 -10.53
N THR A 180 -10.13 -7.85 -11.34
CA THR A 180 -10.57 -7.55 -12.70
C THR A 180 -9.67 -8.28 -13.70
N PRO A 181 -9.98 -9.54 -14.08
CA PRO A 181 -9.10 -10.32 -14.94
C PRO A 181 -9.04 -9.75 -16.35
N GLU A 182 -7.83 -9.74 -16.89
CA GLU A 182 -7.58 -9.40 -18.29
C GLU A 182 -8.19 -10.46 -19.22
N PRO A 183 -8.68 -10.05 -20.40
CA PRO A 183 -9.19 -11.00 -21.39
C PRO A 183 -8.05 -11.91 -21.90
N PRO A 184 -8.33 -13.13 -22.39
CA PRO A 184 -7.28 -14.07 -22.85
C PRO A 184 -6.38 -13.55 -23.99
N LYS A 185 -6.84 -12.53 -24.73
CA LYS A 185 -6.11 -11.91 -25.84
C LYS A 185 -5.28 -10.69 -25.41
N TYR A 186 -5.34 -10.31 -24.14
CA TYR A 186 -4.63 -9.15 -23.62
C TYR A 186 -3.13 -9.30 -23.81
N ILE A 187 -2.50 -8.28 -24.40
CA ILE A 187 -1.05 -8.19 -24.55
C ILE A 187 -0.56 -6.98 -23.74
N LYS A 188 0.15 -7.27 -22.64
CA LYS A 188 0.71 -6.25 -21.76
C LYS A 188 1.59 -5.26 -22.54
N GLY A 189 1.34 -3.97 -22.33
CA GLY A 189 2.08 -2.88 -22.98
C GLY A 189 1.58 -2.48 -24.37
N ILE A 190 0.72 -3.29 -25.00
CA ILE A 190 0.05 -2.92 -26.27
C ILE A 190 -1.37 -2.44 -25.98
N GLU A 191 -2.14 -3.24 -25.23
CA GLU A 191 -3.52 -2.91 -24.87
C GLU A 191 -3.59 -2.27 -23.48
N PRO A 192 -4.52 -1.33 -23.24
CA PRO A 192 -4.80 -0.85 -21.89
C PRO A 192 -5.39 -1.98 -21.05
N GLU A 193 -5.01 -2.00 -19.77
CA GLU A 193 -5.54 -2.94 -18.79
C GLU A 193 -7.07 -2.80 -18.66
N ARG A 194 -7.76 -3.91 -18.47
CA ARG A 194 -9.23 -3.93 -18.44
C ARG A 194 -9.79 -3.03 -17.35
N TRP A 195 -9.22 -3.06 -16.15
CA TRP A 195 -9.68 -2.22 -15.03
C TRP A 195 -9.65 -0.73 -15.43
N PHE A 196 -8.62 -0.31 -16.17
CA PHE A 196 -8.45 1.07 -16.59
C PHE A 196 -9.52 1.47 -17.60
N VAL A 197 -9.82 0.60 -18.56
CA VAL A 197 -10.89 0.82 -19.54
C VAL A 197 -12.24 0.96 -18.83
N LEU A 198 -12.55 0.09 -17.87
CA LEU A 198 -13.81 0.15 -17.10
C LEU A 198 -13.95 1.48 -16.35
N VAL A 199 -12.91 1.90 -15.63
CA VAL A 199 -12.90 3.15 -14.86
C VAL A 199 -13.07 4.37 -15.76
N VAL A 200 -12.31 4.46 -16.85
CA VAL A 200 -12.40 5.58 -17.81
C VAL A 200 -13.78 5.66 -18.47
N CYS A 201 -14.36 4.50 -18.83
CA CYS A 201 -15.67 4.43 -19.47
C CYS A 201 -16.82 4.83 -18.51
N ALA A 202 -16.71 4.43 -17.25
CA ALA A 202 -17.70 4.72 -16.22
C ALA A 202 -17.65 6.19 -15.76
N ILE A 203 -16.46 6.80 -15.69
CA ILE A 203 -16.26 8.12 -15.08
C ILE A 203 -15.86 9.15 -16.15
N ARG A 204 -16.83 9.48 -17.01
CA ARG A 204 -16.63 10.32 -18.21
C ARG A 204 -16.34 11.80 -17.92
N ASN A 205 -16.67 12.27 -16.72
CA ASN A 205 -16.50 13.68 -16.34
C ASN A 205 -15.07 14.01 -15.85
N ARG A 206 -14.15 13.03 -15.86
CA ARG A 206 -12.76 13.21 -15.45
C ARG A 206 -11.84 13.36 -16.65
N LYS A 207 -10.79 14.15 -16.48
CA LYS A 207 -9.75 14.32 -17.50
C LYS A 207 -8.95 13.02 -17.65
N GLN A 208 -8.71 12.59 -18.89
CA GLN A 208 -7.89 11.42 -19.21
C GLN A 208 -6.52 11.46 -18.52
N SER A 209 -5.89 12.64 -18.45
CA SER A 209 -4.59 12.83 -17.80
C SER A 209 -4.58 12.45 -16.30
N THR A 210 -5.73 12.56 -15.61
CA THR A 210 -5.87 12.10 -14.23
C THR A 210 -5.74 10.58 -14.18
N TRP A 211 -6.45 9.86 -15.04
CA TRP A 211 -6.41 8.40 -15.09
C TRP A 211 -5.03 7.90 -15.53
N ASP A 212 -4.40 8.56 -16.50
CA ASP A 212 -3.03 8.23 -16.90
C ASP A 212 -2.01 8.43 -15.77
N ALA A 213 -2.23 9.40 -14.88
CA ALA A 213 -1.41 9.60 -13.70
C ALA A 213 -1.67 8.52 -12.63
N VAL A 214 -2.93 8.15 -12.41
CA VAL A 214 -3.32 7.06 -11.52
C VAL A 214 -2.74 5.73 -12.00
N ARG A 215 -2.92 5.35 -13.27
CA ARG A 215 -2.41 4.10 -13.85
C ARG A 215 -0.89 3.96 -13.75
N ARG A 216 -0.16 5.07 -13.82
CA ARG A 216 1.32 5.09 -13.68
C ARG A 216 1.80 5.14 -12.24
N THR A 217 0.89 5.04 -11.27
CA THR A 217 1.26 5.04 -9.84
C THR A 217 1.88 3.69 -9.50
N PRO A 218 3.15 3.65 -9.04
CA PRO A 218 3.82 2.39 -8.75
C PRO A 218 3.09 1.53 -7.71
N MET A 219 2.46 2.14 -6.71
CA MET A 219 1.71 1.42 -5.66
C MET A 219 0.54 0.56 -6.17
N LEU A 220 0.08 0.80 -7.40
CA LEU A 220 -0.99 0.02 -8.05
C LEU A 220 -0.44 -1.09 -8.96
N MET A 221 0.89 -1.21 -9.09
CA MET A 221 1.54 -2.22 -9.91
C MET A 221 1.96 -3.42 -9.05
N PRO A 222 1.76 -4.66 -9.50
CA PRO A 222 2.24 -5.85 -8.81
C PRO A 222 3.77 -5.91 -8.69
N GLU A 223 4.48 -5.33 -9.66
CA GLU A 223 5.95 -5.31 -9.67
C GLU A 223 6.53 -4.35 -8.64
N TRP A 224 5.71 -3.49 -8.04
CA TRP A 224 6.19 -2.56 -7.04
C TRP A 224 6.35 -3.26 -5.70
N GLU A 225 7.54 -3.14 -5.13
CA GLU A 225 7.92 -3.69 -3.82
C GLU A 225 7.24 -2.95 -2.65
N ALA A 226 6.03 -2.40 -2.84
CA ALA A 226 5.25 -1.91 -1.71
C ALA A 226 5.02 -3.08 -0.77
N GLU A 227 5.60 -2.98 0.42
CA GLU A 227 5.35 -3.91 1.47
C GLU A 227 3.87 -3.82 1.86
N ARG A 228 3.08 -4.85 1.56
CA ARG A 228 1.65 -4.88 1.90
C ARG A 228 1.43 -5.55 3.24
N VAL A 229 0.25 -5.31 3.82
CA VAL A 229 -0.17 -5.95 5.07
C VAL A 229 -0.22 -7.47 4.87
N GLY A 230 -0.86 -7.96 3.82
CA GLY A 230 -1.06 -9.39 3.59
C GLY A 230 -2.12 -10.03 4.52
N LEU A 231 -2.27 -11.35 4.49
CA LEU A 231 -3.25 -12.06 5.32
C LEU A 231 -2.88 -13.51 5.65
N TRP A 232 -3.51 -14.03 6.69
CA TRP A 232 -3.48 -15.44 7.06
C TRP A 232 -4.59 -16.21 6.36
N LEU A 233 -4.24 -17.25 5.60
CA LEU A 233 -5.21 -18.10 4.92
C LEU A 233 -5.65 -19.26 5.82
N HIS A 234 -6.93 -19.60 5.74
CA HIS A 234 -7.45 -20.80 6.38
C HIS A 234 -6.92 -22.05 5.66
N GLY A 235 -6.44 -23.03 6.41
CA GLY A 235 -5.99 -24.32 5.87
C GLY A 235 -7.16 -25.16 5.31
N SER A 236 -6.87 -26.21 4.53
CA SER A 236 -7.93 -26.95 3.82
C SER A 236 -9.02 -27.58 4.69
N SER A 237 -8.72 -27.95 5.94
CA SER A 237 -9.74 -28.46 6.87
C SER A 237 -10.79 -27.39 7.22
N ALA A 238 -10.35 -26.15 7.43
CA ALA A 238 -11.21 -25.00 7.69
C ALA A 238 -11.78 -24.37 6.40
N ARG A 239 -11.18 -24.64 5.24
CA ARG A 239 -11.60 -24.08 3.95
C ARG A 239 -13.02 -24.49 3.53
N SER A 240 -13.55 -25.59 4.09
CA SER A 240 -14.95 -25.97 3.95
C SER A 240 -15.92 -24.87 4.43
N LEU A 241 -15.48 -23.99 5.35
CA LEU A 241 -16.24 -22.85 5.85
C LEU A 241 -16.09 -21.59 4.97
N SER A 242 -15.07 -21.56 4.09
CA SER A 242 -14.72 -20.39 3.29
C SER A 242 -14.61 -20.73 1.80
N MET A 243 -15.72 -21.16 1.19
CA MET A 243 -15.74 -21.56 -0.23
C MET A 243 -15.25 -20.47 -1.20
N ASN A 244 -15.27 -19.20 -0.78
CA ASN A 244 -14.87 -18.05 -1.58
C ASN A 244 -13.39 -17.65 -1.41
N GLN A 245 -12.60 -18.34 -0.57
CA GLN A 245 -11.18 -18.02 -0.38
C GLN A 245 -10.39 -18.29 -1.68
N PRO A 246 -9.74 -17.27 -2.27
CA PRO A 246 -8.87 -17.46 -3.43
C PRO A 246 -7.73 -18.43 -3.14
N SER A 247 -7.16 -19.02 -4.19
CA SER A 247 -6.00 -19.91 -4.02
C SER A 247 -4.75 -19.11 -3.59
N VAL A 248 -3.79 -19.81 -2.99
CA VAL A 248 -2.51 -19.21 -2.58
C VAL A 248 -1.81 -18.56 -3.78
N GLU A 249 -1.85 -19.21 -4.95
CA GLU A 249 -1.25 -18.74 -6.19
C GLU A 249 -1.85 -17.42 -6.66
N TRP A 250 -3.15 -17.20 -6.41
CA TRP A 250 -3.79 -15.93 -6.75
C TRP A 250 -3.16 -14.79 -5.96
N PHE A 251 -3.02 -14.94 -4.64
CA PHE A 251 -2.39 -13.92 -3.79
C PHE A 251 -0.92 -13.69 -4.15
N VAL A 252 -0.17 -14.77 -4.36
CA VAL A 252 1.26 -14.70 -4.73
C VAL A 252 1.44 -13.96 -6.05
N ARG A 253 0.65 -14.29 -7.07
CA ARG A 253 0.68 -13.62 -8.38
C ARG A 253 0.27 -12.15 -8.29
N SER A 254 -0.60 -11.81 -7.35
CA SER A 254 -1.02 -10.43 -7.07
C SER A 254 -0.06 -9.68 -6.13
N ALA A 255 1.11 -10.24 -5.81
CA ALA A 255 2.09 -9.63 -4.89
C ALA A 255 1.48 -9.28 -3.52
N ILE A 256 0.57 -10.12 -3.02
CA ILE A 256 -0.05 -10.00 -1.70
C ILE A 256 0.62 -11.02 -0.77
N PRO A 257 1.30 -10.59 0.31
CA PRO A 257 1.89 -11.51 1.28
C PRO A 257 0.84 -12.43 1.92
N VAL A 258 1.14 -13.72 2.01
CA VAL A 258 0.26 -14.70 2.66
C VAL A 258 1.02 -15.59 3.63
N TRP A 259 0.31 -15.96 4.70
CA TRP A 259 0.75 -16.92 5.71
C TRP A 259 -0.31 -18.01 5.85
N TYR A 260 0.08 -19.25 6.10
CA TYR A 260 -0.87 -20.32 6.43
C TYR A 260 -0.20 -21.45 7.19
N CYS A 261 -0.99 -22.20 7.96
CA CYS A 261 -0.54 -23.46 8.52
C CYS A 261 -0.35 -24.46 7.38
N TRP A 262 0.87 -24.98 7.24
CA TRP A 262 1.22 -25.95 6.22
C TRP A 262 1.11 -27.36 6.80
N ASP A 263 0.15 -28.12 6.30
CA ASP A 263 0.03 -29.56 6.52
C ASP A 263 0.49 -30.27 5.25
N GLN A 264 1.38 -31.27 5.39
CA GLN A 264 1.86 -32.11 4.29
C GLN A 264 0.73 -32.78 3.49
N ARG A 265 -0.45 -32.93 4.10
CA ARG A 265 -1.63 -33.54 3.47
C ARG A 265 -2.32 -32.60 2.49
N ASP A 266 -2.09 -31.29 2.58
CA ASP A 266 -2.77 -30.28 1.78
C ASP A 266 -2.02 -29.99 0.48
N THR A 267 -2.39 -30.72 -0.57
CA THR A 267 -1.82 -30.56 -1.91
C THR A 267 -2.30 -29.31 -2.65
N SER A 268 -3.28 -28.58 -2.09
CA SER A 268 -3.81 -27.35 -2.70
C SER A 268 -3.00 -26.10 -2.34
N LEU A 269 -2.08 -26.22 -1.39
CA LEU A 269 -1.17 -25.17 -0.96
C LEU A 269 0.17 -25.28 -1.69
N ILE A 270 0.87 -24.15 -1.81
CA ILE A 270 2.24 -24.16 -2.31
C ILE A 270 3.11 -24.85 -1.26
N ALA A 271 3.73 -25.98 -1.60
CA ALA A 271 4.63 -26.66 -0.69
C ALA A 271 5.95 -25.87 -0.51
N PRO A 272 6.50 -25.79 0.71
CA PRO A 272 7.88 -25.39 0.90
C PRO A 272 8.83 -26.35 0.17
N SER A 273 9.92 -25.83 -0.35
CA SER A 273 11.01 -26.62 -0.90
C SER A 273 11.70 -27.45 0.19
N SER A 274 12.34 -28.55 -0.21
CA SER A 274 13.12 -29.38 0.72
C SER A 274 14.21 -28.58 1.45
N GLU A 275 14.80 -27.58 0.78
CA GLU A 275 15.78 -26.67 1.38
C GLU A 275 15.17 -25.81 2.49
N GLU A 276 13.97 -25.25 2.26
CA GLU A 276 13.24 -24.45 3.26
C GLU A 276 12.83 -25.30 4.47
N LEU A 277 12.38 -26.54 4.24
CA LEU A 277 12.08 -27.49 5.32
C LEU A 277 13.32 -27.88 6.11
N GLN A 278 14.42 -28.18 5.42
CA GLN A 278 15.70 -28.51 6.05
C GLN A 278 16.18 -27.34 6.92
N MET A 279 16.20 -26.13 6.37
CA MET A 279 16.57 -24.93 7.13
C MET A 279 15.70 -24.78 8.37
N ALA A 280 14.37 -24.88 8.26
CA ALA A 280 13.48 -24.76 9.42
C ALA A 280 13.73 -25.82 10.49
N SER A 281 13.94 -27.08 10.10
CA SER A 281 14.25 -28.18 11.04
C SER A 281 15.55 -27.97 11.80
N MET A 282 16.54 -27.31 11.21
CA MET A 282 17.82 -27.01 11.89
C MET A 282 17.64 -26.06 13.09
N TRP A 283 16.62 -25.20 13.08
CA TRP A 283 16.32 -24.31 14.21
C TRP A 283 15.65 -25.03 15.38
N ILE A 284 15.06 -26.20 15.15
CA ILE A 284 14.44 -27.05 16.18
C ILE A 284 15.49 -27.89 16.90
N ALA A 285 16.70 -28.02 16.33
CA ALA A 285 17.75 -28.80 16.95
C ALA A 285 17.95 -28.30 18.38
N PRO A 286 17.67 -29.14 19.40
CA PRO A 286 17.81 -28.72 20.79
C PRO A 286 19.22 -28.19 20.93
N THR A 287 19.37 -27.01 21.52
CA THR A 287 20.66 -26.50 21.99
C THR A 287 21.34 -27.72 22.59
N PRO A 288 22.48 -28.20 22.03
CA PRO A 288 23.04 -29.48 22.39
C PRO A 288 23.07 -29.48 23.90
N SER A 289 22.27 -30.36 24.52
CA SER A 289 22.09 -30.39 25.96
C SER A 289 23.51 -30.35 26.50
N CYS A 290 23.89 -29.21 27.05
CA CYS A 290 25.21 -29.02 27.60
C CYS A 290 25.16 -29.99 28.75
N ALA A 291 25.69 -31.19 28.51
CA ALA A 291 25.61 -32.28 29.45
C ALA A 291 26.22 -31.70 30.72
N GLU A 292 25.35 -31.34 31.68
CA GLU A 292 25.81 -30.80 32.94
C GLU A 292 26.79 -31.85 33.45
N PRO A 293 28.08 -31.49 33.62
CA PRO A 293 29.04 -32.44 34.14
C PRO A 293 28.47 -32.85 35.48
N SER A 294 28.05 -34.12 35.56
CA SER A 294 27.47 -34.77 36.73
C SER A 294 28.29 -34.40 37.96
N SER A 295 27.86 -33.34 38.66
CA SER A 295 28.47 -32.92 39.90
C SER A 295 27.98 -33.91 40.93
N ALA A 296 28.93 -34.77 41.32
CA ALA A 296 28.78 -35.77 42.34
C ALA A 296 28.00 -35.22 43.54
N GLN A 297 27.05 -36.03 43.98
CA GLN A 297 26.24 -35.89 45.18
C GLN A 297 27.02 -35.29 46.35
N SER A 298 26.56 -34.16 46.87
CA SER A 298 26.79 -33.80 48.26
C SER A 298 25.45 -33.57 48.92
N MET A 299 25.08 -34.51 49.79
CA MET A 299 23.91 -34.40 50.66
C MET A 299 24.12 -33.26 51.65
N SER A 300 23.22 -32.29 51.68
CA SER A 300 22.90 -31.59 52.92
C SER A 300 21.46 -31.13 52.92
N ALA A 301 20.72 -31.69 53.87
CA ALA A 301 19.39 -31.24 54.25
C ALA A 301 19.45 -29.82 54.82
N GLY A 302 18.46 -29.00 54.46
CA GLY A 302 18.26 -27.68 55.06
C GLY A 302 17.06 -26.99 54.41
N LEU A 303 15.99 -26.86 55.21
CA LEU A 303 14.82 -26.05 54.90
C LEU A 303 15.23 -24.61 54.54
N ASP A 304 14.54 -23.99 53.57
CA ASP A 304 13.79 -22.76 53.82
C ASP A 304 13.01 -22.25 52.60
N THR A 305 11.81 -21.74 52.92
CA THR A 305 10.80 -21.09 52.09
C THR A 305 11.22 -19.71 51.58
N VAL A 306 11.13 -19.42 50.27
CA VAL A 306 11.15 -18.05 49.67
C VAL A 306 10.38 -18.07 48.32
N PRO A 307 9.70 -16.97 47.90
CA PRO A 307 8.47 -17.03 47.11
C PRO A 307 8.68 -16.95 45.58
N VAL A 308 7.59 -17.30 44.90
CA VAL A 308 7.35 -17.25 43.45
C VAL A 308 7.79 -15.90 42.86
N ARG A 309 8.85 -15.92 42.06
CA ARG A 309 9.22 -14.84 41.14
C ARG A 309 8.42 -15.00 39.85
N HIS A 310 7.67 -13.95 39.49
CA HIS A 310 7.11 -13.81 38.16
C HIS A 310 8.24 -13.68 37.14
N GLU A 311 8.21 -14.54 36.12
CA GLU A 311 9.13 -14.50 34.99
C GLU A 311 8.90 -13.21 34.17
N ASP A 312 9.98 -12.44 34.07
CA ASP A 312 10.11 -11.29 33.20
C ASP A 312 9.99 -11.72 31.72
N ARG A 313 8.99 -11.17 31.01
CA ARG A 313 8.88 -11.28 29.55
C ARG A 313 9.89 -10.33 28.90
N PRO A 314 10.86 -10.79 28.09
CA PRO A 314 11.91 -9.93 27.53
C PRO A 314 11.48 -9.11 26.29
N TRP A 315 10.17 -8.92 26.05
CA TRP A 315 9.67 -8.19 24.87
C TRP A 315 8.57 -7.20 25.26
N SER A 316 8.92 -6.18 26.03
CA SER A 316 8.13 -4.94 26.11
C SER A 316 8.84 -3.86 25.29
N PRO A 317 8.22 -3.29 24.25
CA PRO A 317 8.76 -2.13 23.55
C PRO A 317 8.70 -0.92 24.48
N LEU A 318 9.88 -0.44 24.88
CA LEU A 318 10.07 0.78 25.66
C LEU A 318 9.78 1.99 24.75
N TYR A 319 8.52 2.42 24.71
CA TYR A 319 8.11 3.71 24.13
C TYR A 319 7.29 4.49 25.15
N ASP A 320 7.94 4.86 26.26
CA ASP A 320 7.54 6.01 27.05
C ASP A 320 8.48 7.17 26.73
N ALA A 321 8.05 8.01 25.78
CA ALA A 321 8.57 9.36 25.66
C ALA A 321 7.41 10.31 25.97
N HIS A 322 7.31 10.65 27.26
CA HIS A 322 6.69 11.88 27.73
C HIS A 322 7.45 13.07 27.14
N PRO A 323 6.77 14.12 26.67
CA PRO A 323 7.30 15.47 26.85
C PRO A 323 6.30 16.26 27.70
N GLN A 324 6.67 16.46 28.97
CA GLN A 324 6.21 17.62 29.73
C GLN A 324 6.91 18.86 29.16
N ASP A 325 6.09 19.90 28.94
CA ASP A 325 6.39 21.31 29.17
C ASP A 325 7.75 21.85 28.69
N MET A 326 7.77 22.28 27.43
CA MET A 326 8.58 23.43 27.03
C MET A 326 7.66 24.52 26.49
N GLU A 327 7.33 25.46 27.37
CA GLU A 327 6.93 26.81 26.97
C GLU A 327 8.09 27.44 26.19
N ILE A 328 7.86 27.75 24.91
CA ILE A 328 8.76 28.58 24.12
C ILE A 328 7.98 29.85 23.75
N GLU A 329 8.31 30.95 24.43
CA GLU A 329 7.93 32.29 24.00
C GLU A 329 8.57 32.64 22.65
N PRO A 330 7.89 33.39 21.76
CA PRO A 330 8.47 33.78 20.48
C PRO A 330 9.26 35.07 20.60
N SER A 331 10.60 35.00 20.51
CA SER A 331 11.42 36.19 20.27
C SER A 331 11.53 36.48 18.76
N ILE A 332 10.97 37.61 18.36
CA ILE A 332 11.12 38.27 17.08
C ILE A 332 12.51 38.95 17.02
N ASN A 333 13.26 38.73 15.93
CA ASN A 333 14.19 39.66 15.23
C ASN A 333 15.25 38.85 14.44
N THR A 334 15.34 38.90 13.10
CA THR A 334 15.96 39.92 12.22
C THR A 334 17.27 39.38 11.62
N PHE A 335 17.56 39.74 10.35
CA PHE A 335 18.69 39.39 9.45
C PHE A 335 18.46 38.12 8.58
N MET A 336 18.58 38.14 7.24
CA MET A 336 19.38 38.97 6.33
C MET A 336 18.67 39.38 5.01
N PRO A 337 19.09 40.51 4.39
CA PRO A 337 18.90 40.81 2.97
C PRO A 337 20.14 40.48 2.12
N ALA A 338 19.95 40.50 0.81
CA ALA A 338 20.93 40.75 -0.26
C ALA A 338 21.93 39.64 -0.64
N LEU A 339 21.66 39.03 -1.80
CA LEU A 339 22.71 38.65 -2.76
C LEU A 339 22.24 39.13 -4.15
N ALA A 340 22.59 40.37 -4.45
CA ALA A 340 22.69 40.92 -5.78
C ALA A 340 24.14 41.38 -5.97
N GLU A 341 24.61 41.31 -7.21
CA GLU A 341 25.85 41.88 -7.73
C GLU A 341 27.16 41.16 -7.42
N THR A 342 27.62 40.36 -8.39
CA THR A 342 29.03 40.45 -8.82
C THR A 342 29.13 40.14 -10.32
N LEU A 343 29.21 41.21 -11.10
CA LEU A 343 29.81 41.25 -12.44
C LEU A 343 31.33 41.40 -12.25
N VAL A 344 32.14 40.71 -13.06
CA VAL A 344 33.32 41.25 -13.77
C VAL A 344 33.97 40.16 -14.65
N GLN A 345 33.94 40.46 -15.95
CA GLN A 345 34.94 40.25 -17.02
C GLN A 345 35.53 38.86 -17.29
N ALA A 346 35.25 38.35 -18.50
CA ALA A 346 36.28 37.81 -19.39
C ALA A 346 35.85 37.88 -20.87
N ASP A 347 36.74 38.48 -21.65
CA ASP A 347 37.03 38.39 -23.09
C ASP A 347 35.95 38.27 -24.17
N THR A 348 35.85 39.39 -24.89
CA THR A 348 35.49 39.55 -26.30
C THR A 348 36.30 38.65 -27.24
N THR A 349 35.63 37.69 -27.89
CA THR A 349 35.87 37.35 -29.29
C THR A 349 34.53 37.13 -29.99
N VAL A 350 34.30 37.90 -31.05
CA VAL A 350 33.07 37.92 -31.85
C VAL A 350 33.19 36.88 -32.98
N PRO A 351 32.31 35.87 -33.06
CA PRO A 351 32.03 35.18 -34.31
C PRO A 351 30.74 35.72 -34.93
N THR A 352 30.84 35.98 -36.23
CA THR A 352 29.82 36.43 -37.16
C THR A 352 28.46 35.71 -37.00
N PRO A 353 27.32 36.41 -37.05
CA PRO A 353 26.01 35.79 -36.88
C PRO A 353 25.63 34.94 -38.10
N VAL A 354 25.49 33.63 -37.90
CA VAL A 354 24.79 32.74 -38.84
C VAL A 354 23.28 32.91 -38.62
N PRO A 355 22.46 33.14 -39.66
CA PRO A 355 21.02 33.31 -39.50
C PRO A 355 20.37 31.97 -39.13
N LEU A 356 19.99 31.82 -37.86
CA LEU A 356 19.17 30.73 -37.35
C LEU A 356 17.71 30.95 -37.80
N ARG A 357 17.44 30.53 -39.04
CA ARG A 357 16.10 30.47 -39.64
C ARG A 357 15.29 29.33 -39.00
N GLN A 358 14.21 29.71 -38.33
CA GLN A 358 12.91 28.99 -38.27
C GLN A 358 12.94 27.45 -38.24
N THR A 359 13.08 26.83 -37.07
CA THR A 359 12.74 25.40 -36.90
C THR A 359 11.92 25.09 -35.64
N SER A 360 11.79 26.00 -34.68
CA SER A 360 11.06 25.75 -33.43
C SER A 360 9.53 25.76 -33.62
N ALA A 361 9.00 26.63 -34.47
CA ALA A 361 7.56 26.77 -34.69
C ALA A 361 6.97 25.59 -35.49
N THR A 362 7.69 25.12 -36.51
CA THR A 362 7.26 23.96 -37.33
C THR A 362 7.26 22.68 -36.50
N ARG A 363 8.25 22.50 -35.61
CA ARG A 363 8.32 21.33 -34.73
C ARG A 363 7.18 21.31 -33.70
N ALA A 364 6.83 22.46 -33.13
CA ALA A 364 5.68 22.59 -32.22
C ALA A 364 4.34 22.26 -32.92
N LEU A 365 4.16 22.76 -34.15
CA LEU A 365 2.96 22.49 -34.96
C LEU A 365 2.80 21.01 -35.34
N THR A 366 3.91 20.30 -35.59
CA THR A 366 3.88 18.86 -35.88
C THR A 366 3.52 18.04 -34.63
N ILE A 367 4.09 18.38 -33.47
CA ILE A 367 3.78 17.72 -32.19
C ILE A 367 2.30 17.86 -31.84
N ASP A 368 1.71 19.05 -32.02
CA ASP A 368 0.28 19.27 -31.76
C ASP A 368 -0.61 18.49 -32.72
N LYS A 369 -0.23 18.35 -33.99
CA LYS A 369 -0.98 17.54 -34.96
C LYS A 369 -0.94 16.06 -34.62
N GLU A 370 0.21 15.53 -34.25
CA GLU A 370 0.39 14.13 -33.83
C GLU A 370 -0.37 13.83 -32.54
N ALA A 371 -0.29 14.71 -31.54
CA ALA A 371 -1.04 14.57 -30.29
C ALA A 371 -2.56 14.58 -30.54
N ASN A 372 -3.04 15.46 -31.42
CA ASN A 372 -4.46 15.52 -31.78
C ASN A 372 -4.91 14.30 -32.61
N ALA A 373 -4.05 13.74 -33.45
CA ALA A 373 -4.34 12.51 -34.19
C ALA A 373 -4.40 11.29 -33.26
N ALA A 374 -3.45 11.16 -32.33
CA ALA A 374 -3.45 10.11 -31.32
C ALA A 374 -4.68 10.19 -30.41
N LYS A 375 -5.07 11.40 -29.99
CA LYS A 375 -6.31 11.63 -29.22
C LYS A 375 -7.55 11.17 -29.98
N ARG A 376 -7.70 11.54 -31.26
CA ARG A 376 -8.85 11.12 -32.10
C ARG A 376 -8.88 9.61 -32.32
N ALA A 377 -7.73 8.98 -32.56
CA ALA A 377 -7.62 7.54 -32.71
C ALA A 377 -8.04 6.80 -31.42
N TRP A 378 -7.61 7.32 -30.26
CA TRP A 378 -8.02 6.81 -28.96
C TRP A 378 -9.51 6.97 -28.71
N GLU A 379 -10.08 8.15 -28.97
CA GLU A 379 -11.52 8.41 -28.82
C GLU A 379 -12.35 7.46 -29.72
N THR A 380 -11.93 7.28 -30.97
CA THR A 380 -12.57 6.33 -31.92
C THR A 380 -12.48 4.88 -31.43
N TRP A 381 -11.31 4.48 -30.92
CA TRP A 381 -11.10 3.15 -30.36
C TRP A 381 -11.99 2.93 -29.13
N LEU A 382 -12.07 3.92 -28.25
CA LEU A 382 -12.88 3.89 -27.03
C LEU A 382 -14.37 3.77 -27.36
N GLU A 383 -14.87 4.53 -28.33
CA GLU A 383 -16.25 4.43 -28.81
C GLU A 383 -16.58 3.02 -29.35
N LYS A 384 -15.70 2.45 -30.17
CA LYS A 384 -15.88 1.08 -30.67
C LYS A 384 -15.90 0.05 -29.54
N HIS A 385 -15.05 0.22 -28.53
CA HIS A 385 -15.03 -0.67 -27.37
C HIS A 385 -16.26 -0.53 -26.49
N LEU A 386 -16.75 0.69 -26.26
CA LEU A 386 -17.99 0.96 -25.56
C LEU A 386 -19.18 0.30 -26.26
N GLU A 387 -19.26 0.42 -27.58
CA GLU A 387 -20.32 -0.20 -28.37
C GLU A 387 -20.27 -1.73 -28.28
N LYS A 388 -19.06 -2.31 -28.32
CA LYS A 388 -18.86 -3.75 -28.08
C LYS A 388 -19.31 -4.17 -26.68
N HIS A 389 -18.99 -3.38 -25.66
CA HIS A 389 -19.40 -3.68 -24.27
C HIS A 389 -20.92 -3.67 -24.12
N LYS A 390 -21.60 -2.64 -24.64
CA LYS A 390 -23.07 -2.57 -24.63
C LYS A 390 -23.72 -3.78 -25.30
N ARG A 391 -23.13 -4.26 -26.40
CA ARG A 391 -23.62 -5.48 -27.09
C ARG A 391 -23.47 -6.74 -26.25
N MET A 392 -22.38 -6.86 -25.47
CA MET A 392 -22.18 -7.99 -24.56
C MET A 392 -23.12 -7.97 -23.36
N GLU A 393 -23.58 -6.78 -22.92
CA GLU A 393 -24.57 -6.65 -21.84
C GLU A 393 -26.01 -6.91 -22.31
N ALA A 394 -26.28 -6.76 -23.61
CA ALA A 394 -27.61 -6.96 -24.20
C ALA A 394 -27.91 -8.43 -24.55
N THR A 395 -26.92 -9.30 -24.49
CA THR A 395 -27.00 -10.76 -24.68
C THR A 395 -26.80 -11.47 -23.37
#